data_AF-A0A2I2UP77-F1
#
_entry.id   AF-A0A2I2UP77-F1
#
_cell.length_a   1.000
_cell.length_b   1.000
_cell.length_c   1.000
_cell.angle_alpha   90.00
_cell.angle_beta   90.00
_cell.angle_gamma   90.00
#
_symmetry.space_group_name_H-M   'P 1'
#
loop_
_entity.id
_entity.type
_entity.pdbx_description
1 polymer ?
#
loop_
_entity_poly.entity_id
_entity_poly.type
_entity_poly.pdbx_seq_one_letter_code
_entity_poly.pdbx_strand_id
1 'polypeptide(L)'
;MQAARVVSGSLVTDIDMAGALWLLALLPPHPPPTSSTVSPAPLSPPLHSLPFIFCFSLPCLSTPPQSLPPHPRWVSSFPRKLATSPPPSPYSASPLAHPPPHPCLLAAGNCWLRQAKNGRCQVLYKTELSKEECCSTGRLSTSWTEEDVNDNTLFKWMIFNGGAPNCIPCKETCENVDCGPGKKCRMNKKNKPRCVCAPDCSNITWKGPVCGLDGKTYRNECALLKARCKEQPELEVQYQGKCKKTCRDVFCPGSSTCVVDQTNNAYCVTCNRICPEPTSSEQYLCGNDGVTYSSACHLRKATCLLGRSIGLAYEGKCIKAKSCEDIQCTGGKKCLWDFKVGRGRCSLCDELCPESKSEEPVCASDNATYASECAMKEAACSSGVLLEVKHSGSCNSISEDTEEEEEDEDQDYSFPISSILEW
;
A
#
# COMPACT_ATOMS: atom_id res chain seq x y z
N MET A 1 12.50 27.13 -11.57
CA MET A 1 11.49 28.20 -11.54
C MET A 1 10.11 27.57 -11.67
N GLN A 2 9.17 28.02 -10.82
CA GLN A 2 7.74 27.68 -10.73
C GLN A 2 7.37 26.28 -10.20
N ALA A 3 6.43 26.09 -9.27
CA ALA A 3 5.80 26.95 -8.27
C ALA A 3 5.09 26.00 -7.28
N ALA A 4 5.31 26.19 -5.98
CA ALA A 4 4.59 25.48 -4.92
C ALA A 4 3.19 26.09 -4.76
N ARG A 5 2.15 25.26 -4.66
CA ARG A 5 0.83 25.66 -4.18
C ARG A 5 0.67 25.25 -2.72
N VAL A 6 0.51 26.26 -1.89
CA VAL A 6 0.13 26.20 -0.47
C VAL A 6 -1.32 25.73 -0.37
N VAL A 7 -1.59 24.75 0.49
CA VAL A 7 -2.93 24.54 1.07
C VAL A 7 -2.76 24.47 2.58
N SER A 8 -3.24 25.51 3.25
CA SER A 8 -3.44 25.65 4.68
C SER A 8 -4.69 24.88 5.13
N GLY A 9 -4.60 24.13 6.23
CA GLY A 9 -5.76 23.50 6.86
C GLY A 9 -5.37 22.64 8.05
N SER A 10 -5.79 23.05 9.24
CA SER A 10 -5.53 22.50 10.56
C SER A 10 -6.06 21.07 10.77
N LEU A 11 -5.27 20.25 11.48
CA LEU A 11 -5.71 19.20 12.42
C LEU A 11 -4.44 18.66 13.11
N VAL A 12 -4.23 19.06 14.37
CA VAL A 12 -3.21 18.48 15.25
C VAL A 12 -3.94 17.51 16.17
N THR A 13 -4.07 16.27 15.70
CA THR A 13 -4.40 15.11 16.52
C THR A 13 -3.13 14.30 16.77
N ASP A 14 -3.15 13.51 17.83
CA ASP A 14 -2.02 12.81 18.45
C ASP A 14 -1.05 12.14 17.48
N ILE A 15 0.25 12.33 17.75
CA ILE A 15 1.33 11.68 17.00
C ILE A 15 1.56 10.32 17.65
N ASP A 16 0.74 9.36 17.25
CA ASP A 16 1.09 7.94 17.29
C ASP A 16 2.11 7.66 16.18
N MET A 17 3.27 7.13 16.56
CA MET A 17 4.26 6.59 15.62
C MET A 17 3.84 5.16 15.25
N ALA A 18 2.83 5.04 14.40
CA ALA A 18 2.51 3.80 13.71
C ALA A 18 1.96 4.07 12.30
N GLY A 19 2.75 3.72 11.28
CA GLY A 19 2.27 3.32 9.97
C GLY A 19 1.90 4.43 8.97
N ALA A 20 2.75 4.61 7.96
CA ALA A 20 2.36 5.23 6.70
C ALA A 20 2.30 4.17 5.59
N LEU A 21 1.11 3.93 5.02
CA LEU A 21 0.92 3.55 3.62
C LEU A 21 -0.43 4.08 3.10
N TRP A 22 -0.34 4.84 2.01
CA TRP A 22 -1.38 5.56 1.27
C TRP A 22 -2.20 4.58 0.36
N LEU A 23 -3.35 4.86 -0.31
CA LEU A 23 -3.85 6.03 -1.05
C LEU A 23 -5.33 5.84 -1.50
N LEU A 24 -6.12 6.92 -1.43
CA LEU A 24 -7.30 7.40 -2.19
C LEU A 24 -8.28 6.46 -2.94
N ALA A 25 -9.58 6.67 -2.68
CA ALA A 25 -10.62 6.74 -3.70
C ALA A 25 -11.61 7.89 -3.37
N LEU A 26 -11.74 8.85 -4.30
CA LEU A 26 -12.67 9.99 -4.26
C LEU A 26 -14.05 9.56 -4.79
N LEU A 27 -15.11 9.82 -4.02
CA LEU A 27 -16.49 9.94 -4.52
C LEU A 27 -17.19 11.11 -3.78
N PRO A 28 -18.03 11.92 -4.46
CA PRO A 28 -18.62 13.14 -3.91
C PRO A 28 -19.83 12.85 -2.98
N PRO A 29 -20.17 13.76 -2.05
CA PRO A 29 -21.22 13.53 -1.06
C PRO A 29 -22.63 13.77 -1.62
N HIS A 30 -23.54 12.85 -1.28
CA HIS A 30 -25.00 12.99 -1.40
C HIS A 30 -25.54 13.96 -0.31
N PRO A 31 -26.59 14.77 -0.60
CA PRO A 31 -27.26 15.62 0.39
C PRO A 31 -28.28 14.83 1.24
N PRO A 32 -28.63 15.33 2.45
CA PRO A 32 -29.51 14.65 3.41
C PRO A 32 -31.01 14.80 3.07
N PRO A 33 -31.88 13.93 3.63
CA PRO A 33 -33.32 13.96 3.34
C PRO A 33 -34.04 14.97 4.25
N THR A 34 -34.90 15.80 3.67
CA THR A 34 -35.90 16.58 4.42
C THR A 34 -37.30 16.13 4.04
N SER A 35 -38.10 15.93 5.08
CA SER A 35 -39.49 15.47 5.12
C SER A 35 -40.47 16.32 4.30
N SER A 36 -41.39 15.61 3.64
CA SER A 36 -42.54 16.10 2.90
C SER A 36 -43.73 16.45 3.80
N THR A 37 -44.41 17.57 3.54
CA THR A 37 -45.89 17.67 3.69
C THR A 37 -46.50 18.88 2.93
N VAL A 38 -47.45 18.55 2.05
CA VAL A 38 -48.71 19.26 1.67
C VAL A 38 -48.70 20.37 0.57
N SER A 39 -49.50 20.09 -0.48
CA SER A 39 -49.95 20.86 -1.69
C SER A 39 -50.89 22.06 -1.39
N PRO A 40 -51.56 22.76 -2.36
CA PRO A 40 -51.56 22.69 -3.85
C PRO A 40 -51.50 24.05 -4.64
N ALA A 41 -51.43 23.89 -5.98
CA ALA A 41 -51.61 24.74 -7.21
C ALA A 41 -52.47 26.04 -7.17
N PRO A 42 -52.74 26.80 -8.29
CA PRO A 42 -52.33 26.67 -9.71
C PRO A 42 -51.93 28.01 -10.43
N LEU A 43 -51.51 27.93 -11.72
CA LEU A 43 -52.01 28.72 -12.88
C LEU A 43 -51.10 28.57 -14.13
N SER A 44 -51.73 28.47 -15.30
CA SER A 44 -51.20 28.30 -16.66
C SER A 44 -51.94 29.26 -17.63
N PRO A 45 -51.76 29.24 -18.97
CA PRO A 45 -50.63 29.56 -19.87
C PRO A 45 -50.99 30.79 -20.79
N PRO A 46 -50.32 31.11 -21.95
CA PRO A 46 -50.67 30.46 -23.25
C PRO A 46 -49.63 30.44 -24.44
N LEU A 47 -49.88 29.52 -25.41
CA LEU A 47 -49.90 29.58 -26.93
C LEU A 47 -48.67 30.03 -27.78
N HIS A 48 -48.04 29.19 -28.64
CA HIS A 48 -48.35 28.72 -30.04
C HIS A 48 -47.69 29.51 -31.20
N SER A 49 -46.92 28.82 -32.07
CA SER A 49 -46.96 28.93 -33.56
C SER A 49 -45.95 28.00 -34.29
N LEU A 50 -46.48 27.20 -35.24
CA LEU A 50 -45.85 26.49 -36.38
C LEU A 50 -46.36 27.21 -37.68
N PRO A 51 -46.00 26.91 -38.98
CA PRO A 51 -45.64 25.59 -39.57
C PRO A 51 -44.83 25.49 -40.93
N PHE A 52 -44.61 24.22 -41.40
CA PHE A 52 -44.55 23.60 -42.78
C PHE A 52 -43.64 24.20 -43.92
N ILE A 53 -42.96 23.49 -44.85
CA ILE A 53 -43.37 22.50 -45.93
C ILE A 53 -42.12 21.79 -46.60
N PHE A 54 -42.32 20.50 -47.01
CA PHE A 54 -41.74 19.59 -48.07
C PHE A 54 -40.64 20.08 -49.09
N CYS A 55 -39.79 19.24 -49.75
CA CYS A 55 -40.06 18.05 -50.59
C CYS A 55 -38.79 17.26 -51.07
N PHE A 56 -39.02 16.10 -51.71
CA PHE A 56 -38.13 15.03 -52.26
C PHE A 56 -37.12 15.40 -53.38
N SER A 57 -36.03 14.60 -53.57
CA SER A 57 -35.62 13.83 -54.81
C SER A 57 -34.14 13.32 -54.81
N LEU A 58 -33.90 12.07 -55.27
CA LEU A 58 -32.62 11.41 -55.68
C LEU A 58 -32.27 11.75 -57.18
N PRO A 59 -31.21 11.20 -57.87
CA PRO A 59 -29.83 10.76 -57.55
C PRO A 59 -28.74 11.24 -58.59
N CYS A 60 -27.52 10.66 -58.56
CA CYS A 60 -26.56 10.34 -59.66
C CYS A 60 -25.14 11.00 -59.72
N LEU A 61 -24.14 10.10 -59.64
CA LEU A 61 -22.97 9.84 -60.51
C LEU A 61 -21.77 10.81 -60.72
N SER A 62 -20.59 10.19 -60.59
CA SER A 62 -19.36 10.27 -61.43
C SER A 62 -18.30 11.38 -61.26
N THR A 63 -17.06 10.91 -61.01
CA THR A 63 -15.68 11.46 -61.20
C THR A 63 -15.42 12.01 -62.62
N PRO A 64 -14.26 12.65 -63.04
CA PRO A 64 -12.83 12.61 -62.56
C PRO A 64 -12.04 13.97 -62.80
N PRO A 65 -10.74 14.09 -63.23
CA PRO A 65 -9.41 13.58 -62.76
C PRO A 65 -8.24 14.64 -62.65
N GLN A 66 -7.08 14.19 -62.12
CA GLN A 66 -5.65 14.43 -62.50
C GLN A 66 -4.92 15.80 -62.43
N SER A 67 -3.68 15.79 -61.88
CA SER A 67 -2.37 16.00 -62.58
C SER A 67 -1.32 16.80 -61.76
N LEU A 68 -0.02 16.42 -61.85
CA LEU A 68 1.22 17.24 -61.64
C LEU A 68 2.51 16.36 -61.77
N PRO A 69 3.73 16.92 -62.02
CA PRO A 69 4.43 16.94 -63.33
C PRO A 69 5.86 16.28 -63.31
N PRO A 70 6.72 16.42 -64.37
CA PRO A 70 7.77 15.43 -64.72
C PRO A 70 9.27 15.86 -64.65
N HIS A 71 10.16 14.85 -64.57
CA HIS A 71 11.49 14.56 -65.21
C HIS A 71 12.66 15.59 -65.31
N PRO A 72 13.97 15.16 -65.36
CA PRO A 72 14.62 14.46 -66.51
C PRO A 72 15.67 13.36 -66.22
N ARG A 73 15.63 12.23 -66.97
CA ARG A 73 16.53 11.72 -68.05
C ARG A 73 17.74 10.88 -67.61
N TRP A 74 17.93 9.71 -68.24
CA TRP A 74 19.11 9.30 -69.06
C TRP A 74 18.81 7.99 -69.82
N VAL A 75 19.54 7.75 -70.91
CA VAL A 75 19.21 6.89 -72.08
C VAL A 75 20.14 5.67 -72.19
N SER A 76 19.65 4.52 -72.67
CA SER A 76 20.29 3.51 -73.59
C SER A 76 19.54 2.16 -73.45
N SER A 77 18.78 1.62 -74.41
CA SER A 77 19.03 1.06 -75.76
C SER A 77 19.27 -0.47 -75.80
N PHE A 78 18.51 -1.15 -76.69
CA PHE A 78 18.64 -2.52 -77.27
C PHE A 78 17.87 -3.73 -76.63
N PRO A 79 17.46 -4.76 -77.42
CA PRO A 79 16.30 -4.74 -78.32
C PRO A 79 15.31 -5.93 -78.14
N ARG A 80 14.14 -5.82 -78.80
CA ARG A 80 13.08 -6.83 -78.93
C ARG A 80 13.54 -8.13 -79.61
N LYS A 81 12.96 -9.26 -79.16
CA LYS A 81 12.54 -10.35 -80.05
C LYS A 81 11.08 -10.70 -79.81
N LEU A 82 10.35 -10.76 -80.93
CA LEU A 82 8.96 -11.12 -81.13
C LEU A 82 8.80 -12.65 -81.09
N ALA A 83 7.67 -13.15 -80.57
CA ALA A 83 7.11 -14.43 -80.97
C ALA A 83 5.57 -14.39 -80.91
N THR A 84 4.97 -14.94 -81.95
CA THR A 84 3.60 -14.82 -82.46
C THR A 84 2.71 -16.00 -82.04
N SER A 85 1.45 -15.72 -81.66
CA SER A 85 0.13 -16.43 -81.85
C SER A 85 0.06 -17.96 -82.08
N PRO A 86 -1.00 -18.72 -81.65
CA PRO A 86 -2.40 -18.51 -82.09
C PRO A 86 -3.57 -18.91 -81.11
N PRO A 87 -4.86 -18.61 -81.45
CA PRO A 87 -6.09 -19.07 -80.77
C PRO A 87 -6.69 -20.34 -81.44
N PRO A 88 -7.61 -21.13 -80.82
CA PRO A 88 -9.10 -20.94 -80.89
C PRO A 88 -9.91 -21.48 -79.66
N SER A 89 -11.03 -20.88 -79.22
CA SER A 89 -12.48 -21.14 -79.53
C SER A 89 -13.13 -22.36 -78.78
N PRO A 90 -14.49 -22.52 -78.72
CA PRO A 90 -15.26 -22.49 -77.47
C PRO A 90 -16.16 -23.75 -77.22
N TYR A 91 -16.99 -23.70 -76.16
CA TYR A 91 -18.14 -24.57 -75.81
C TYR A 91 -17.89 -25.86 -75.00
N SER A 92 -18.40 -25.87 -73.76
CA SER A 92 -19.48 -26.78 -73.31
C SER A 92 -19.90 -26.44 -71.88
N ALA A 93 -21.19 -26.63 -71.59
CA ALA A 93 -21.88 -26.16 -70.39
C ALA A 93 -22.23 -27.30 -69.41
N SER A 94 -22.28 -26.92 -68.12
CA SER A 94 -23.03 -27.52 -66.98
C SER A 94 -22.41 -28.71 -66.21
N PRO A 95 -22.73 -28.93 -64.91
CA PRO A 95 -23.68 -28.22 -64.05
C PRO A 95 -23.11 -27.69 -62.70
N LEU A 96 -23.91 -26.82 -62.08
CA LEU A 96 -23.88 -26.28 -60.70
C LEU A 96 -23.04 -27.09 -59.67
N ALA A 97 -21.88 -26.53 -59.30
CA ALA A 97 -21.20 -26.88 -58.06
C ALA A 97 -21.85 -26.12 -56.89
N HIS A 98 -22.10 -26.83 -55.79
CA HIS A 98 -22.46 -26.25 -54.49
C HIS A 98 -21.57 -25.05 -54.14
N PRO A 99 -22.09 -24.01 -53.47
CA PRO A 99 -21.23 -22.97 -52.91
C PRO A 99 -20.23 -23.63 -51.94
N PRO A 100 -18.97 -23.15 -51.89
CA PRO A 100 -18.00 -23.65 -50.93
C PRO A 100 -18.55 -23.49 -49.50
N PRO A 101 -18.21 -24.40 -48.57
CA PRO A 101 -18.63 -24.24 -47.18
C PRO A 101 -18.17 -22.87 -46.70
N HIS A 102 -19.06 -22.17 -45.99
CA HIS A 102 -18.80 -20.90 -45.33
C HIS A 102 -17.43 -20.90 -44.65
N PRO A 103 -16.69 -19.77 -44.67
CA PRO A 103 -15.46 -19.66 -43.88
C PRO A 103 -15.79 -20.03 -42.44
N CYS A 104 -14.99 -20.91 -41.85
CA CYS A 104 -15.11 -21.32 -40.46
C CYS A 104 -15.45 -20.09 -39.60
N LEU A 105 -16.60 -20.12 -38.92
CA LEU A 105 -16.82 -19.27 -37.76
C LEU A 105 -15.60 -19.46 -36.87
N LEU A 106 -14.74 -18.45 -36.78
CA LEU A 106 -13.68 -18.42 -35.78
C LEU A 106 -14.40 -18.68 -34.45
N ALA A 107 -13.99 -19.73 -33.74
CA ALA A 107 -14.50 -20.05 -32.42
C ALA A 107 -14.11 -18.88 -31.50
N ALA A 108 -15.02 -17.92 -31.43
CA ALA A 108 -14.95 -16.79 -30.54
C ALA A 108 -15.38 -17.33 -29.17
N GLY A 109 -14.57 -17.03 -28.16
CA GLY A 109 -14.76 -17.48 -26.80
C GLY A 109 -14.42 -16.38 -25.81
N ASN A 110 -14.44 -16.73 -24.53
CA ASN A 110 -14.24 -15.78 -23.43
C ASN A 110 -12.87 -15.97 -22.77
N CYS A 111 -12.18 -14.86 -22.54
CA CYS A 111 -10.87 -14.81 -21.89
C CYS A 111 -11.00 -14.34 -20.43
N TRP A 112 -10.32 -15.01 -19.52
CA TRP A 112 -10.49 -14.88 -18.07
C TRP A 112 -9.15 -14.65 -17.37
N LEU A 113 -9.13 -13.82 -16.32
CA LEU A 113 -7.91 -13.51 -15.58
C LEU A 113 -7.45 -14.62 -14.63
N ARG A 114 -8.33 -15.54 -14.21
CA ARG A 114 -7.93 -16.64 -13.32
C ARG A 114 -8.84 -17.85 -13.40
N GLN A 115 -8.25 -19.03 -13.22
CA GLN A 115 -8.97 -20.23 -12.81
C GLN A 115 -9.05 -20.30 -11.28
N ALA A 116 -10.26 -20.40 -10.75
CA ALA A 116 -10.50 -20.55 -9.31
C ALA A 116 -10.13 -21.95 -8.81
N LYS A 117 -10.12 -22.13 -7.48
CA LYS A 117 -9.76 -23.41 -6.84
C LYS A 117 -10.69 -24.56 -7.26
N ASN A 118 -11.95 -24.25 -7.58
CA ASN A 118 -12.96 -25.18 -8.10
C ASN A 118 -12.77 -25.54 -9.59
N GLY A 119 -11.71 -25.05 -10.25
CA GLY A 119 -11.44 -25.31 -11.66
C GLY A 119 -12.22 -24.44 -12.64
N ARG A 120 -13.09 -23.54 -12.16
CA ARG A 120 -13.90 -22.64 -13.00
C ARG A 120 -13.19 -21.33 -13.32
N CYS A 121 -13.54 -20.72 -14.44
CA CYS A 121 -12.99 -19.46 -14.90
C CYS A 121 -13.68 -18.29 -14.20
N GLN A 122 -12.90 -17.31 -13.75
CA GLN A 122 -13.39 -16.13 -13.04
C GLN A 122 -12.67 -14.86 -13.52
N VAL A 123 -13.36 -13.73 -13.34
CA VAL A 123 -12.90 -12.39 -13.71
C VAL A 123 -12.71 -12.31 -15.23
N LEU A 124 -13.83 -12.09 -15.93
CA LEU A 124 -13.87 -11.90 -17.37
C LEU A 124 -12.95 -10.72 -17.74
N TYR A 125 -12.07 -10.95 -18.71
CA TYR A 125 -11.13 -9.95 -19.21
C TYR A 125 -11.60 -9.38 -20.56
N LYS A 126 -11.92 -10.27 -21.50
CA LYS A 126 -12.36 -9.95 -22.86
C LYS A 126 -13.26 -11.06 -23.40
N THR A 127 -14.22 -10.69 -24.23
CA THR A 127 -15.13 -11.59 -24.96
C THR A 127 -14.71 -11.65 -26.43
N GLU A 128 -15.31 -12.58 -27.19
CA GLU A 128 -15.12 -12.69 -28.64
C GLU A 128 -13.65 -12.89 -29.06
N LEU A 129 -12.89 -13.68 -28.29
CA LEU A 129 -11.49 -13.99 -28.56
C LEU A 129 -11.27 -15.47 -28.82
N SER A 130 -10.42 -15.75 -29.81
CA SER A 130 -9.85 -17.08 -29.96
C SER A 130 -8.97 -17.45 -28.76
N LYS A 131 -8.73 -18.76 -28.58
CA LYS A 131 -7.82 -19.25 -27.54
C LYS A 131 -6.41 -18.70 -27.73
N GLU A 132 -5.93 -18.62 -28.96
CA GLU A 132 -4.60 -18.15 -29.33
C GLU A 132 -4.43 -16.68 -28.93
N GLU A 133 -5.43 -15.84 -29.22
CA GLU A 133 -5.41 -14.42 -28.85
C GLU A 133 -5.43 -14.24 -27.33
N CYS A 134 -6.29 -14.97 -26.62
CA CYS A 134 -6.36 -14.93 -25.16
C CYS A 134 -5.05 -15.40 -24.50
N CYS A 135 -4.43 -16.44 -25.06
CA CYS A 135 -3.24 -17.10 -24.49
C CYS A 135 -1.90 -16.59 -25.04
N SER A 136 -1.93 -15.57 -25.91
CA SER A 136 -0.76 -14.92 -26.52
C SER A 136 0.21 -14.30 -25.51
N THR A 137 -0.29 -13.92 -24.33
CA THR A 137 0.53 -13.31 -23.27
C THR A 137 1.20 -14.35 -22.37
N GLY A 138 2.34 -13.96 -21.78
CA GLY A 138 3.05 -14.78 -20.79
C GLY A 138 2.37 -14.88 -19.41
N ARG A 139 1.16 -14.32 -19.25
CA ARG A 139 0.48 -14.22 -17.95
C ARG A 139 0.00 -15.60 -17.46
N LEU A 140 0.54 -16.04 -16.33
CA LEU A 140 0.34 -17.39 -15.77
C LEU A 140 -1.13 -17.81 -15.61
N SER A 141 -1.96 -16.94 -15.00
CA SER A 141 -3.29 -17.35 -14.54
C SER A 141 -4.38 -17.20 -15.61
N THR A 142 -4.04 -16.69 -16.79
CA THR A 142 -5.02 -16.46 -17.86
C THR A 142 -5.63 -17.79 -18.30
N SER A 143 -6.94 -17.80 -18.52
CA SER A 143 -7.70 -18.99 -18.89
C SER A 143 -8.76 -18.62 -19.92
N TRP A 144 -9.25 -19.60 -20.67
CA TRP A 144 -10.17 -19.40 -21.79
C TRP A 144 -11.33 -20.39 -21.72
N THR A 145 -12.48 -20.02 -22.26
CA THR A 145 -13.65 -20.88 -22.44
C THR A 145 -14.18 -20.73 -23.86
N GLU A 146 -14.54 -21.83 -24.50
CA GLU A 146 -14.99 -21.88 -25.89
C GLU A 146 -16.39 -21.32 -26.12
N GLU A 147 -17.26 -21.40 -25.12
CA GLU A 147 -18.65 -20.98 -25.27
C GLU A 147 -18.76 -19.45 -25.21
N ASP A 148 -19.17 -18.85 -26.33
CA ASP A 148 -19.66 -17.48 -26.39
C ASP A 148 -21.12 -17.45 -25.94
N VAL A 149 -21.32 -17.05 -24.69
CA VAL A 149 -22.63 -16.96 -24.05
C VAL A 149 -23.04 -15.51 -23.82
N ASN A 150 -24.35 -15.26 -23.85
CA ASN A 150 -24.89 -13.92 -23.57
C ASN A 150 -24.61 -13.46 -22.13
N ASP A 151 -24.72 -12.16 -21.90
CA ASP A 151 -24.44 -11.52 -20.61
C ASP A 151 -25.22 -12.13 -19.44
N ASN A 152 -26.47 -12.53 -19.68
CA ASN A 152 -27.31 -13.16 -18.66
C ASN A 152 -26.75 -14.50 -18.20
N THR A 153 -26.20 -15.28 -19.12
CA THR A 153 -25.60 -16.59 -18.83
C THR A 153 -24.24 -16.44 -18.16
N LEU A 154 -23.41 -15.49 -18.63
CA LEU A 154 -22.16 -15.12 -17.96
C LEU A 154 -22.42 -14.70 -16.51
N PHE A 155 -23.42 -13.83 -16.29
CA PHE A 155 -23.84 -13.40 -14.96
C PHE A 155 -24.27 -14.59 -14.11
N LYS A 156 -25.12 -15.48 -14.66
CA LYS A 156 -25.58 -16.69 -13.94
C LYS A 156 -24.42 -17.56 -13.50
N TRP A 157 -23.43 -17.77 -14.37
CA TRP A 157 -22.26 -18.58 -14.04
C TRP A 157 -21.36 -17.95 -12.98
N MET A 158 -21.10 -16.64 -13.09
CA MET A 158 -20.23 -15.92 -12.16
C MET A 158 -20.83 -15.85 -10.76
N ILE A 159 -22.14 -15.60 -10.65
CA ILE A 159 -22.80 -15.36 -9.35
C ILE A 159 -23.28 -16.67 -8.72
N PHE A 160 -23.97 -17.53 -9.47
CA PHE A 160 -24.63 -18.71 -8.88
C PHE A 160 -23.81 -19.99 -8.97
N ASN A 161 -22.91 -20.12 -9.96
CA ASN A 161 -22.17 -21.36 -10.19
C ASN A 161 -20.68 -21.25 -9.84
N GLY A 162 -20.25 -20.13 -9.24
CA GLY A 162 -18.86 -19.93 -8.81
C GLY A 162 -17.85 -19.82 -9.96
N GLY A 163 -18.29 -19.48 -11.17
CA GLY A 163 -17.47 -19.24 -12.35
C GLY A 163 -17.94 -19.97 -13.61
N ALA A 164 -17.36 -19.61 -14.75
CA ALA A 164 -17.64 -20.23 -16.04
C ALA A 164 -17.12 -21.70 -16.07
N PRO A 165 -17.93 -22.64 -16.59
CA PRO A 165 -17.54 -24.04 -16.75
C PRO A 165 -16.50 -24.21 -17.85
N ASN A 166 -15.99 -25.45 -18.02
CA ASN A 166 -15.08 -25.83 -19.10
C ASN A 166 -13.86 -24.89 -19.27
N CYS A 167 -13.32 -24.45 -18.14
CA CYS A 167 -12.24 -23.48 -18.08
C CYS A 167 -10.90 -24.12 -18.45
N ILE A 168 -10.31 -23.67 -19.56
CA ILE A 168 -9.05 -24.15 -20.10
C ILE A 168 -7.94 -23.16 -19.70
N PRO A 169 -6.95 -23.56 -18.88
CA PRO A 169 -5.84 -22.67 -18.55
C PRO A 169 -4.95 -22.43 -19.78
N CYS A 170 -4.52 -21.18 -19.99
CA CYS A 170 -3.62 -20.85 -21.10
C CYS A 170 -2.20 -21.41 -20.93
N LYS A 171 -1.82 -21.74 -19.70
CA LYS A 171 -0.48 -22.23 -19.34
C LYS A 171 -0.63 -23.48 -18.49
N GLU A 172 -0.30 -24.62 -19.07
CA GLU A 172 -0.29 -25.93 -18.38
C GLU A 172 1.09 -26.27 -17.80
N THR A 173 2.15 -25.69 -18.38
CA THR A 173 3.54 -25.83 -17.95
C THR A 173 4.13 -24.46 -17.62
N CYS A 174 5.40 -24.44 -17.20
CA CYS A 174 6.15 -23.19 -17.01
C CYS A 174 6.74 -22.61 -18.32
N GLU A 175 6.47 -23.23 -19.46
CA GLU A 175 6.93 -22.74 -20.75
C GLU A 175 6.21 -21.43 -21.11
N ASN A 176 6.98 -20.42 -21.56
CA ASN A 176 6.48 -19.09 -21.90
C ASN A 176 5.67 -18.40 -20.77
N VAL A 177 5.93 -18.75 -19.51
CA VAL A 177 5.35 -18.05 -18.35
C VAL A 177 6.26 -16.92 -17.93
N ASP A 178 5.74 -15.69 -17.94
CA ASP A 178 6.37 -14.53 -17.34
C ASP A 178 5.81 -14.27 -15.94
N CYS A 179 6.69 -14.40 -14.94
CA CYS A 179 6.36 -14.18 -13.54
C CYS A 179 6.69 -12.76 -13.04
N GLY A 180 7.32 -11.93 -13.88
CA GLY A 180 7.88 -10.65 -13.50
C GLY A 180 9.15 -10.75 -12.63
N PRO A 181 9.68 -9.61 -12.18
CA PRO A 181 10.96 -9.55 -11.46
C PRO A 181 10.91 -10.27 -10.11
N GLY A 182 12.02 -10.93 -9.75
CA GLY A 182 12.18 -11.61 -8.46
C GLY A 182 11.30 -12.85 -8.26
N LYS A 183 10.66 -13.34 -9.32
CA LYS A 183 9.81 -14.54 -9.30
C LYS A 183 10.25 -15.51 -10.40
N LYS A 184 10.06 -16.80 -10.14
CA LYS A 184 10.35 -17.88 -11.10
C LYS A 184 9.19 -18.84 -11.15
N CYS A 185 8.88 -19.34 -12.35
CA CYS A 185 7.86 -20.37 -12.49
C CYS A 185 8.39 -21.73 -11.98
N ARG A 186 7.59 -22.41 -11.16
CA ARG A 186 7.80 -23.79 -10.73
C ARG A 186 6.50 -24.58 -10.78
N MET A 187 6.60 -25.84 -11.15
CA MET A 187 5.47 -26.78 -11.06
C MET A 187 5.20 -27.11 -9.59
N ASN A 188 3.92 -27.05 -9.18
CA ASN A 188 3.53 -27.46 -7.84
C ASN A 188 3.24 -28.98 -7.76
N LYS A 189 2.89 -29.48 -6.57
CA LYS A 189 2.55 -30.90 -6.33
C LYS A 189 1.35 -31.43 -7.13
N LYS A 190 0.57 -30.54 -7.77
CA LYS A 190 -0.60 -30.87 -8.59
C LYS A 190 -0.32 -30.69 -10.09
N ASN A 191 0.95 -30.63 -10.49
CA ASN A 191 1.39 -30.36 -11.86
C ASN A 191 0.77 -29.09 -12.46
N LYS A 192 0.52 -28.06 -11.64
CA LYS A 192 0.11 -26.73 -12.12
C LYS A 192 1.26 -25.73 -11.99
N PRO A 193 1.50 -24.87 -13.00
CA PRO A 193 2.55 -23.87 -12.95
C PRO A 193 2.22 -22.79 -11.91
N ARG A 194 3.23 -22.36 -11.14
CA ARG A 194 3.11 -21.33 -10.12
C ARG A 194 4.33 -20.42 -10.13
N CYS A 195 4.08 -19.11 -10.16
CA CYS A 195 5.11 -18.10 -9.91
C CYS A 195 5.43 -18.06 -8.42
N VAL A 196 6.65 -18.43 -8.06
CA VAL A 196 7.15 -18.40 -6.68
C VAL A 196 8.23 -17.34 -6.53
N CYS A 197 8.32 -16.76 -5.34
CA CYS A 197 9.36 -15.79 -5.01
C CYS A 197 10.74 -16.44 -5.05
N ALA A 198 11.60 -15.89 -5.90
CA ALA A 198 12.98 -16.29 -6.11
C ALA A 198 13.84 -15.02 -6.26
N PRO A 199 13.97 -14.21 -5.18
CA PRO A 199 14.86 -13.06 -5.22
C PRO A 199 16.30 -13.51 -5.44
N ASP A 200 17.10 -12.67 -6.10
CA ASP A 200 18.54 -12.89 -6.18
C ASP A 200 19.17 -12.64 -4.80
N CYS A 201 19.92 -13.63 -4.33
CA CYS A 201 20.58 -13.60 -3.03
C CYS A 201 22.10 -13.77 -3.15
N SER A 202 22.65 -13.68 -4.37
CA SER A 202 24.05 -13.99 -4.67
C SER A 202 24.99 -12.88 -4.17
N ASN A 203 24.60 -11.61 -4.33
CA ASN A 203 25.41 -10.44 -3.99
C ASN A 203 25.22 -9.93 -2.55
N ILE A 204 24.62 -10.73 -1.67
CA ILE A 204 24.42 -10.37 -0.26
C ILE A 204 25.69 -10.71 0.53
N THR A 205 26.39 -9.68 1.01
CA THR A 205 27.66 -9.84 1.75
C THR A 205 27.41 -10.24 3.22
N TRP A 206 26.42 -9.65 3.86
CA TRP A 206 26.05 -9.96 5.25
C TRP A 206 25.30 -11.30 5.36
N LYS A 207 25.86 -12.25 6.12
CA LYS A 207 25.26 -13.59 6.29
C LYS A 207 24.48 -13.79 7.58
N GLY A 208 24.58 -12.83 8.52
CA GLY A 208 23.88 -12.86 9.79
C GLY A 208 22.40 -12.49 9.70
N PRO A 209 21.71 -12.43 10.85
CA PRO A 209 20.34 -11.95 10.92
C PRO A 209 20.24 -10.46 10.57
N VAL A 210 19.04 -10.03 10.20
CA VAL A 210 18.73 -8.62 9.89
C VAL A 210 17.42 -8.21 10.55
N CYS A 211 17.31 -6.93 10.91
CA CYS A 211 16.07 -6.34 11.39
C CYS A 211 15.33 -5.66 10.24
N GLY A 212 14.09 -6.08 10.01
CA GLY A 212 13.21 -5.48 9.01
C GLY A 212 12.57 -4.18 9.48
N LEU A 213 12.14 -3.35 8.55
CA LEU A 213 11.33 -2.15 8.82
C LEU A 213 10.01 -2.46 9.53
N ASP A 214 9.53 -3.70 9.43
CA ASP A 214 8.36 -4.22 10.13
C ASP A 214 8.62 -4.59 11.60
N GLY A 215 9.81 -4.27 12.13
CA GLY A 215 10.22 -4.58 13.50
C GLY A 215 10.50 -6.07 13.74
N LYS A 216 10.52 -6.91 12.68
CA LYS A 216 10.76 -8.35 12.81
C LYS A 216 12.20 -8.72 12.48
N THR A 217 12.72 -9.69 13.24
CA THR A 217 14.03 -10.28 12.97
C THR A 217 13.90 -11.36 11.90
N TYR A 218 14.67 -11.20 10.82
CA TYR A 218 14.80 -12.21 9.78
C TYR A 218 16.13 -12.93 9.94
N ARG A 219 16.11 -14.25 9.72
CA ARG A 219 17.32 -15.10 9.85
C ARG A 219 18.50 -14.64 8.99
N ASN A 220 18.22 -13.96 7.87
CA ASN A 220 19.16 -13.29 6.97
C ASN A 220 18.40 -12.43 5.97
N GLU A 221 19.12 -11.60 5.22
CA GLU A 221 18.56 -10.70 4.21
C GLU A 221 17.80 -11.43 3.11
N CYS A 222 18.28 -12.58 2.62
CA CYS A 222 17.56 -13.37 1.61
C CYS A 222 16.17 -13.85 2.10
N ALA A 223 16.03 -14.13 3.40
CA ALA A 223 14.73 -14.47 3.99
C ALA A 223 13.78 -13.26 4.01
N LEU A 224 14.31 -12.07 4.32
CA LEU A 224 13.57 -10.81 4.25
C LEU A 224 13.10 -10.52 2.81
N LEU A 225 13.99 -10.62 1.81
CA LEU A 225 13.62 -10.40 0.40
C LEU A 225 12.53 -11.38 -0.08
N LYS A 226 12.52 -12.60 0.45
CA LYS A 226 11.44 -13.58 0.17
C LYS A 226 10.13 -13.18 0.83
N ALA A 227 10.15 -12.67 2.05
CA ALA A 227 8.97 -12.13 2.71
C ALA A 227 8.43 -10.90 1.97
N ARG A 228 9.32 -9.99 1.55
CA ARG A 228 9.01 -8.81 0.74
C ARG A 228 8.23 -9.18 -0.53
N CYS A 229 8.73 -10.16 -1.27
CA CYS A 229 8.09 -10.62 -2.51
C CYS A 229 6.71 -11.29 -2.28
N LYS A 230 6.50 -11.92 -1.13
CA LYS A 230 5.29 -12.69 -0.83
C LYS A 230 4.15 -11.82 -0.32
N GLU A 231 4.45 -10.93 0.63
CA GLU A 231 3.42 -10.31 1.49
C GLU A 231 3.59 -8.79 1.63
N GLN A 232 4.83 -8.29 1.75
CA GLN A 232 5.07 -6.90 2.15
C GLN A 232 6.02 -6.19 1.15
N PRO A 233 5.50 -5.55 0.08
CA PRO A 233 6.33 -4.94 -0.96
C PRO A 233 7.36 -3.90 -0.45
N GLU A 234 7.02 -3.17 0.60
CA GLU A 234 7.84 -2.10 1.21
C GLU A 234 8.82 -2.61 2.27
N LEU A 235 8.91 -3.93 2.49
CA LEU A 235 9.76 -4.49 3.54
C LEU A 235 11.24 -4.39 3.17
N GLU A 236 12.01 -3.63 3.95
CA GLU A 236 13.46 -3.49 3.77
C GLU A 236 14.22 -3.76 5.08
N VAL A 237 15.54 -3.93 4.97
CA VAL A 237 16.44 -4.01 6.13
C VAL A 237 16.65 -2.60 6.67
N GLN A 238 16.38 -2.38 7.95
CA GLN A 238 16.71 -1.11 8.61
C GLN A 238 18.08 -1.12 9.30
N TYR A 239 18.51 -2.28 9.82
CA TYR A 239 19.88 -2.48 10.33
C TYR A 239 20.26 -3.96 10.38
N GLN A 240 21.56 -4.22 10.44
CA GLN A 240 22.14 -5.55 10.55
C GLN A 240 22.04 -6.08 11.99
N GLY A 241 21.85 -7.40 12.15
CA GLY A 241 21.65 -8.04 13.44
C GLY A 241 20.17 -8.31 13.75
N LYS A 242 19.88 -8.80 14.95
CA LYS A 242 18.50 -8.99 15.43
C LYS A 242 17.89 -7.64 15.82
N CYS A 243 16.56 -7.53 15.74
CA CYS A 243 15.87 -6.36 16.26
C CYS A 243 16.07 -6.24 17.78
N LYS A 244 16.24 -5.01 18.27
CA LYS A 244 16.50 -4.72 19.69
C LYS A 244 15.36 -3.92 20.34
N LYS A 245 15.29 -4.02 21.66
CA LYS A 245 14.33 -3.31 22.54
C LYS A 245 14.84 -1.99 23.10
N THR A 246 16.04 -1.55 22.73
CA THR A 246 16.53 -0.21 23.04
C THR A 246 17.51 0.19 21.96
N CYS A 247 17.86 1.47 21.90
CA CYS A 247 18.94 1.95 21.01
C CYS A 247 20.35 1.61 21.52
N ARG A 248 20.49 0.88 22.63
CA ARG A 248 21.79 0.45 23.14
C ARG A 248 22.40 -0.57 22.16
N ASP A 249 23.61 -0.28 21.70
CA ASP A 249 24.36 -1.10 20.73
C ASP A 249 23.59 -1.33 19.42
N VAL A 250 22.78 -0.37 18.99
CA VAL A 250 22.17 -0.33 17.66
C VAL A 250 22.96 0.64 16.79
N PHE A 251 23.69 0.09 15.81
CA PHE A 251 24.48 0.87 14.87
C PHE A 251 23.72 1.05 13.57
N CYS A 252 23.10 2.23 13.43
CA CYS A 252 22.29 2.56 12.27
C CYS A 252 23.15 2.81 11.02
N PRO A 253 22.75 2.30 9.84
CA PRO A 253 23.54 2.44 8.62
C PRO A 253 23.52 3.89 8.07
N GLY A 254 24.65 4.33 7.51
CA GLY A 254 24.75 5.63 6.86
C GLY A 254 24.53 6.81 7.82
N SER A 255 23.58 7.68 7.49
CA SER A 255 23.22 8.87 8.27
C SER A 255 21.94 8.71 9.09
N SER A 256 21.42 7.47 9.19
CA SER A 256 20.23 7.19 9.98
C SER A 256 20.55 7.22 11.49
N THR A 257 19.54 7.56 12.27
CA THR A 257 19.58 7.71 13.73
C THR A 257 18.68 6.66 14.36
N CYS A 258 19.09 6.12 15.50
CA CYS A 258 18.26 5.18 16.24
C CYS A 258 17.17 5.91 17.02
N VAL A 259 15.93 5.43 16.92
CA VAL A 259 14.77 5.87 17.70
C VAL A 259 14.04 4.66 18.29
N VAL A 260 13.31 4.84 19.38
CA VAL A 260 12.42 3.82 19.94
C VAL A 260 10.94 4.19 19.84
N ASP A 261 10.09 3.19 19.67
CA ASP A 261 8.62 3.31 19.77
C ASP A 261 8.11 3.21 21.22
N GLN A 262 6.80 3.31 21.41
CA GLN A 262 6.12 3.21 22.71
C GLN A 262 6.29 1.84 23.40
N THR A 263 6.66 0.80 22.66
CA THR A 263 6.98 -0.54 23.19
C THR A 263 8.49 -0.80 23.25
N ASN A 264 9.28 0.27 23.17
CA ASN A 264 10.73 0.32 23.15
C ASN A 264 11.40 -0.39 21.95
N ASN A 265 10.70 -0.77 20.87
CA ASN A 265 11.41 -1.36 19.73
C ASN A 265 12.30 -0.32 19.05
N ALA A 266 13.53 -0.69 18.73
CA ALA A 266 14.51 0.20 18.10
C ALA A 266 14.40 0.19 16.56
N TYR A 267 14.41 1.39 15.99
CA TYR A 267 14.35 1.63 14.54
C TYR A 267 15.45 2.57 14.09
N CYS A 268 15.97 2.35 12.88
CA CYS A 268 16.93 3.25 12.24
C CYS A 268 16.21 4.11 11.21
N VAL A 269 16.11 5.41 11.49
CA VAL A 269 15.34 6.37 10.69
C VAL A 269 16.18 7.57 10.29
N THR A 270 15.81 8.23 9.19
CA THR A 270 16.48 9.48 8.78
C THR A 270 15.73 10.67 9.38
N CYS A 271 16.35 11.34 10.35
CA CYS A 271 15.76 12.54 10.94
C CYS A 271 15.75 13.71 9.96
N ASN A 272 14.61 14.39 9.83
CA ASN A 272 14.58 15.66 9.11
C ASN A 272 15.35 16.73 9.90
N ARG A 273 16.45 17.21 9.34
CA ARG A 273 17.31 18.24 9.98
C ARG A 273 16.99 19.66 9.56
N ILE A 274 16.20 19.83 8.49
CA ILE A 274 15.85 21.13 7.91
C ILE A 274 14.39 21.41 8.20
N CYS A 275 14.15 22.49 8.95
CA CYS A 275 12.81 22.96 9.25
C CYS A 275 12.62 24.36 8.65
N PRO A 276 11.44 24.66 8.09
CA PRO A 276 11.12 26.01 7.68
C PRO A 276 11.03 26.92 8.92
N GLU A 277 11.44 28.17 8.75
CA GLU A 277 11.26 29.19 9.77
C GLU A 277 9.76 29.42 10.04
N PRO A 278 9.37 29.65 11.30
CA PRO A 278 7.97 29.85 11.66
C PRO A 278 7.43 31.14 11.04
N THR A 279 6.19 31.12 10.58
CA THR A 279 5.52 32.28 9.98
C THR A 279 4.67 33.07 10.97
N SER A 280 4.41 32.51 12.15
CA SER A 280 3.58 33.13 13.20
C SER A 280 4.03 32.68 14.59
N SER A 281 3.79 33.51 15.60
CA SER A 281 3.99 33.17 17.01
C SER A 281 3.02 32.10 17.54
N GLU A 282 1.96 31.78 16.81
CA GLU A 282 0.98 30.75 17.19
C GLU A 282 1.50 29.32 16.92
N GLN A 283 2.61 29.17 16.19
CA GLN A 283 3.20 27.87 15.86
C GLN A 283 4.13 27.32 16.95
N TYR A 284 4.46 28.14 17.96
CA TYR A 284 5.32 27.72 19.05
C TYR A 284 4.69 26.60 19.87
N LEU A 285 5.51 25.71 20.40
CA LEU A 285 5.09 24.56 21.20
C LEU A 285 5.97 24.48 22.45
N CYS A 286 5.37 24.09 23.58
CA CYS A 286 6.12 23.71 24.76
C CYS A 286 6.25 22.18 24.81
N GLY A 287 7.47 21.66 24.83
CA GLY A 287 7.71 20.23 25.02
C GLY A 287 7.61 19.83 26.50
N ASN A 288 7.40 18.54 26.78
CA ASN A 288 7.40 18.05 28.17
C ASN A 288 8.78 18.09 28.82
N ASP A 289 9.83 18.32 28.04
CA ASP A 289 11.18 18.65 28.48
C ASP A 289 11.32 20.10 28.97
N GLY A 290 10.27 20.93 28.87
CA GLY A 290 10.26 22.33 29.26
C GLY A 290 10.94 23.25 28.24
N VAL A 291 11.22 22.74 27.03
CA VAL A 291 11.84 23.51 25.96
C VAL A 291 10.77 24.09 25.04
N THR A 292 10.93 25.37 24.69
CA THR A 292 10.08 26.03 23.70
C THR A 292 10.60 25.73 22.30
N TYR A 293 9.77 25.08 21.50
CA TYR A 293 10.03 24.76 20.10
C TYR A 293 9.32 25.76 19.20
N SER A 294 10.00 26.23 18.16
CA SER A 294 9.46 27.22 17.21
C SER A 294 8.36 26.66 16.30
N SER A 295 8.34 25.34 16.08
CA SER A 295 7.27 24.66 15.34
C SER A 295 7.25 23.16 15.63
N ALA A 296 6.20 22.47 15.17
CA ALA A 296 6.11 21.01 15.22
C ALA A 296 7.29 20.31 14.53
N CYS A 297 7.85 20.90 13.46
CA CYS A 297 9.05 20.36 12.81
C CYS A 297 10.24 20.35 13.76
N HIS A 298 10.45 21.43 14.51
CA HIS A 298 11.56 21.55 15.46
C HIS A 298 11.42 20.59 16.63
N LEU A 299 10.19 20.41 17.16
CA LEU A 299 9.92 19.40 18.19
C LEU A 299 10.18 17.97 17.68
N ARG A 300 9.70 17.63 16.48
CA ARG A 300 9.95 16.31 15.85
C ARG A 300 11.44 16.08 15.55
N LYS A 301 12.15 17.11 15.09
CA LYS A 301 13.60 17.05 14.87
C LYS A 301 14.33 16.74 16.18
N ALA A 302 14.03 17.47 17.26
CA ALA A 302 14.63 17.23 18.57
C ALA A 302 14.29 15.83 19.10
N THR A 303 13.02 15.41 18.98
CA THR A 303 12.56 14.06 19.35
C THR A 303 13.35 12.96 18.62
N CYS A 304 13.51 13.10 17.30
CA CYS A 304 14.23 12.14 16.48
C CYS A 304 15.73 12.09 16.82
N LEU A 305 16.36 13.25 17.06
CA LEU A 305 17.77 13.33 17.45
C LEU A 305 18.01 12.82 18.88
N LEU A 306 17.01 12.92 19.76
CA LEU A 306 17.06 12.36 21.12
C LEU A 306 16.92 10.83 21.13
N GLY A 307 16.24 10.26 20.12
CA GLY A 307 16.02 8.82 20.01
C GLY A 307 14.80 8.29 20.77
N ARG A 308 14.00 9.17 21.40
CA ARG A 308 12.77 8.81 22.12
C ARG A 308 11.79 9.98 22.16
N SER A 309 10.51 9.68 22.44
CA SER A 309 9.44 10.66 22.55
C SER A 309 9.71 11.73 23.63
N ILE A 310 9.71 13.01 23.23
CA ILE A 310 9.64 14.16 24.16
C ILE A 310 8.17 14.45 24.49
N GLY A 311 7.30 14.37 23.47
CA GLY A 311 5.89 14.70 23.55
C GLY A 311 5.62 16.21 23.66
N LEU A 312 4.42 16.62 23.26
CA LEU A 312 3.93 17.98 23.46
C LEU A 312 3.41 18.12 24.89
N ALA A 313 3.74 19.23 25.56
CA ALA A 313 3.11 19.62 26.81
C ALA A 313 1.85 20.44 26.52
N TYR A 314 2.00 21.54 25.79
CA TYR A 314 0.90 22.40 25.38
C TYR A 314 1.33 23.33 24.23
N GLU A 315 0.34 23.92 23.55
CA GLU A 315 0.56 24.88 22.46
C GLU A 315 1.03 26.24 23.00
N GLY A 316 1.89 26.93 22.25
CA GLY A 316 2.51 28.19 22.66
C GLY A 316 3.90 28.03 23.27
N LYS A 317 4.43 29.12 23.81
CA LYS A 317 5.76 29.12 24.47
C LYS A 317 5.67 28.50 25.86
N CYS A 318 6.74 27.88 26.31
CA CYS A 318 6.82 27.42 27.69
C CYS A 318 6.75 28.61 28.66
N ILE A 319 6.06 28.40 29.77
CA ILE A 319 5.91 29.35 30.87
C ILE A 319 6.40 28.69 32.15
N LYS A 320 6.86 29.49 33.11
CA LYS A 320 7.28 29.00 34.44
C LYS A 320 6.06 28.87 35.35
N ALA A 321 5.14 27.98 34.97
CA ALA A 321 3.94 27.67 35.73
C ALA A 321 4.30 27.08 37.11
N LYS A 322 3.49 27.37 38.12
CA LYS A 322 3.58 26.76 39.47
C LYS A 322 2.46 25.75 39.70
N SER A 323 1.37 25.85 38.96
CA SER A 323 0.26 24.92 38.96
C SER A 323 -0.45 24.93 37.60
N CYS A 324 -1.46 24.09 37.43
CA CYS A 324 -2.31 24.09 36.24
C CYS A 324 -3.13 25.39 36.05
N GLU A 325 -3.25 26.24 37.07
CA GLU A 325 -3.96 27.52 36.98
C GLU A 325 -3.26 28.51 36.04
N ASP A 326 -1.94 28.38 35.90
CA ASP A 326 -1.13 29.22 35.02
C ASP A 326 -1.21 28.78 33.54
N ILE A 327 -1.69 27.56 33.27
CA ILE A 327 -1.63 26.92 31.94
C ILE A 327 -3.01 26.95 31.30
N GLN A 328 -3.11 27.62 30.14
CA GLN A 328 -4.34 27.66 29.35
C GLN A 328 -4.32 26.57 28.28
N CYS A 329 -5.13 25.53 28.47
CA CYS A 329 -5.29 24.48 27.49
C CYS A 329 -6.29 24.86 26.39
N THR A 330 -5.90 24.61 25.14
CA THR A 330 -6.71 24.84 23.94
C THR A 330 -7.36 23.54 23.45
N GLY A 331 -8.42 23.65 22.63
CA GLY A 331 -9.01 22.50 21.95
C GLY A 331 -9.72 21.48 22.87
N GLY A 332 -10.32 21.95 23.98
CA GLY A 332 -11.04 21.08 24.92
C GLY A 332 -10.15 20.20 25.80
N LYS A 333 -8.82 20.37 25.73
CA LYS A 333 -7.85 19.65 26.57
C LYS A 333 -7.93 20.12 28.03
N LYS A 334 -7.62 19.23 28.97
CA LYS A 334 -7.47 19.54 30.40
C LYS A 334 -6.01 19.54 30.80
N CYS A 335 -5.66 20.38 31.77
CA CYS A 335 -4.30 20.39 32.33
C CYS A 335 -4.14 19.26 33.35
N LEU A 336 -3.05 18.50 33.21
CA LEU A 336 -2.58 17.50 34.16
C LEU A 336 -1.22 17.94 34.70
N TRP A 337 -1.10 18.00 36.03
CA TRP A 337 0.13 18.43 36.70
C TRP A 337 1.02 17.25 37.04
N ASP A 338 2.29 17.31 36.64
CA ASP A 338 3.33 16.36 37.04
C ASP A 338 4.11 16.91 38.23
N PHE A 339 3.89 16.31 39.40
CA PHE A 339 4.57 16.68 40.65
C PHE A 339 6.04 16.25 40.68
N LYS A 340 6.46 15.26 39.89
CA LYS A 340 7.86 14.79 39.87
C LYS A 340 8.77 15.80 39.20
N VAL A 341 8.30 16.45 38.13
CA VAL A 341 9.09 17.45 37.38
C VAL A 341 8.62 18.89 37.61
N GLY A 342 7.48 19.10 38.28
CA GLY A 342 6.92 20.43 38.54
C GLY A 342 6.46 21.14 37.26
N ARG A 343 5.79 20.44 36.35
CA ARG A 343 5.29 20.98 35.07
C ARG A 343 3.90 20.45 34.74
N GLY A 344 3.12 21.22 33.98
CA GLY A 344 1.81 20.79 33.49
C GLY A 344 1.82 20.38 32.02
N ARG A 345 0.89 19.50 31.65
CA ARG A 345 0.62 19.02 30.28
C ARG A 345 -0.87 19.14 29.99
N CYS A 346 -1.22 19.64 28.81
CA CYS A 346 -2.60 19.65 28.31
C CYS A 346 -2.88 18.34 27.55
N SER A 347 -3.82 17.54 28.06
CA SER A 347 -4.18 16.24 27.50
C SER A 347 -5.64 16.20 27.08
N LEU A 348 -5.94 15.40 26.06
CA LEU A 348 -7.31 15.05 25.72
C LEU A 348 -7.88 14.12 26.81
N CYS A 349 -9.10 14.38 27.22
CA CYS A 349 -9.79 13.70 28.33
C CYS A 349 -11.21 13.31 27.92
N ASP A 350 -11.39 12.96 26.64
CA ASP A 350 -12.64 12.61 25.98
C ASP A 350 -12.74 11.12 25.62
N GLU A 351 -11.69 10.34 25.89
CA GLU A 351 -11.64 8.90 25.64
C GLU A 351 -12.59 8.15 26.59
N LEU A 352 -13.50 7.34 26.03
CA LEU A 352 -14.40 6.49 26.80
C LEU A 352 -13.77 5.10 26.94
N CYS A 353 -13.62 4.64 28.19
CA CYS A 353 -13.05 3.32 28.45
C CYS A 353 -14.07 2.20 28.16
N PRO A 354 -13.77 1.25 27.26
CA PRO A 354 -14.65 0.11 27.02
C PRO A 354 -14.67 -0.84 28.22
N GLU A 355 -15.83 -1.35 28.62
CA GLU A 355 -15.99 -2.30 29.74
C GLU A 355 -15.43 -3.71 29.46
N SER A 356 -14.63 -3.90 28.41
CA SER A 356 -14.08 -5.19 28.05
C SER A 356 -13.11 -5.70 29.12
N LYS A 357 -13.42 -6.88 29.70
CA LYS A 357 -12.60 -7.62 30.68
C LYS A 357 -11.19 -8.05 30.21
N SER A 358 -10.77 -7.65 29.01
CA SER A 358 -9.48 -8.03 28.41
C SER A 358 -8.35 -7.06 28.75
N GLU A 359 -8.62 -5.97 29.46
CA GLU A 359 -7.57 -5.02 29.84
C GLU A 359 -6.87 -5.49 31.12
N GLU A 360 -5.54 -5.57 31.05
CA GLU A 360 -4.71 -5.97 32.19
C GLU A 360 -4.58 -4.79 33.17
N PRO A 361 -4.62 -5.06 34.50
CA PRO A 361 -4.43 -4.03 35.50
C PRO A 361 -3.04 -3.41 35.39
N VAL A 362 -2.91 -2.15 35.80
CA VAL A 362 -1.64 -1.42 35.78
C VAL A 362 -1.36 -0.78 37.14
N CYS A 363 -0.08 -0.72 37.51
CA CYS A 363 0.38 0.10 38.61
C CYS A 363 0.83 1.45 38.08
N ALA A 364 0.22 2.54 38.56
CA ALA A 364 0.52 3.88 38.10
C ALA A 364 1.63 4.56 38.92
N SER A 365 2.01 5.77 38.49
CA SER A 365 3.08 6.58 39.07
C SER A 365 2.80 7.06 40.50
N ASP A 366 1.56 7.02 40.96
CA ASP A 366 1.10 7.29 42.33
C ASP A 366 1.11 6.04 43.24
N ASN A 367 1.58 4.90 42.71
CA ASN A 367 1.55 3.58 43.33
C ASN A 367 0.13 3.06 43.63
N ALA A 368 -0.89 3.53 42.91
CA ALA A 368 -2.22 2.93 42.92
C ALA A 368 -2.39 1.93 41.76
N THR A 369 -3.13 0.86 42.03
CA THR A 369 -3.51 -0.12 41.00
C THR A 369 -4.80 0.34 40.33
N TYR A 370 -4.78 0.44 39.01
CA TYR A 370 -5.94 0.74 38.19
C TYR A 370 -6.39 -0.49 37.42
N ALA A 371 -7.69 -0.59 37.17
CA ALA A 371 -8.28 -1.71 36.43
C ALA A 371 -7.69 -1.86 35.02
N SER A 372 -7.29 -0.74 34.41
CA SER A 372 -6.57 -0.69 33.15
C SER A 372 -5.83 0.64 32.96
N GLU A 373 -5.00 0.74 31.92
CA GLU A 373 -4.37 2.00 31.52
C GLU A 373 -5.43 3.08 31.18
N CYS A 374 -6.57 2.69 30.60
CA CYS A 374 -7.64 3.65 30.31
C CYS A 374 -8.26 4.21 31.60
N ALA A 375 -8.59 3.34 32.56
CA ALA A 375 -9.12 3.77 33.86
C ALA A 375 -8.12 4.67 34.62
N MET A 376 -6.81 4.42 34.49
CA MET A 376 -5.76 5.29 35.01
C MET A 376 -5.80 6.68 34.36
N LYS A 377 -5.92 6.77 33.03
CA LYS A 377 -6.02 8.04 32.29
C LYS A 377 -7.29 8.83 32.67
N GLU A 378 -8.41 8.15 32.85
CA GLU A 378 -9.66 8.77 33.32
C GLU A 378 -9.50 9.38 34.73
N ALA A 379 -8.84 8.65 35.63
CA ALA A 379 -8.54 9.14 36.98
C ALA A 379 -7.55 10.32 36.97
N ALA A 380 -6.52 10.28 36.11
CA ALA A 380 -5.60 11.39 35.90
C ALA A 380 -6.37 12.65 35.44
N CYS A 381 -7.24 12.50 34.44
CA CYS A 381 -8.10 13.56 33.91
C CYS A 381 -9.10 14.12 34.93
N SER A 382 -9.60 13.28 35.84
CA SER A 382 -10.54 13.69 36.88
C SER A 382 -9.87 14.43 38.04
N SER A 383 -8.66 14.02 38.39
CA SER A 383 -7.88 14.61 39.48
C SER A 383 -7.04 15.83 39.06
N GLY A 384 -6.77 15.99 37.77
CA GLY A 384 -5.85 17.01 37.26
C GLY A 384 -4.37 16.69 37.54
N VAL A 385 -4.05 15.42 37.83
CA VAL A 385 -2.69 14.95 38.14
C VAL A 385 -2.22 14.01 37.03
N LEU A 386 -0.99 14.19 36.55
CA LEU A 386 -0.42 13.32 35.53
C LEU A 386 -0.08 11.94 36.13
N LEU A 387 -0.72 10.90 35.61
CA LEU A 387 -0.41 9.51 35.92
C LEU A 387 0.20 8.81 34.71
N GLU A 388 1.27 8.05 34.95
CA GLU A 388 1.95 7.22 33.95
C GLU A 388 2.07 5.79 34.47
N VAL A 389 2.04 4.81 33.56
CA VAL A 389 2.21 3.40 33.92
C VAL A 389 3.63 3.19 34.45
N LYS A 390 3.74 2.68 35.67
CA LYS A 390 5.01 2.27 36.29
C LYS A 390 5.40 0.85 35.88
N HIS A 391 4.44 -0.06 35.95
CA HIS A 391 4.55 -1.42 35.44
C HIS A 391 3.16 -2.04 35.21
N SER A 392 3.11 -3.10 34.39
CA SER A 392 1.93 -3.93 34.23
C SER A 392 1.65 -4.73 35.51
N GLY A 393 0.39 -5.06 35.78
CA GLY A 393 -0.04 -5.78 36.98
C GLY A 393 -0.40 -4.86 38.14
N SER A 394 -0.67 -5.44 39.30
CA SER A 394 -1.00 -4.69 40.52
C SER A 394 0.26 -4.16 41.20
N CYS A 395 0.19 -3.01 41.87
CA CYS A 395 1.33 -2.48 42.63
C CYS A 395 1.81 -3.42 43.74
N ASN A 396 0.97 -4.36 44.19
CA ASN A 396 1.33 -5.36 45.20
C ASN A 396 2.00 -6.61 44.62
N SER A 397 1.92 -6.82 43.30
CA SER A 397 2.74 -7.84 42.63
C SER A 397 4.10 -7.23 42.36
N ILE A 398 4.99 -7.28 43.35
CA ILE A 398 6.41 -7.07 43.15
C ILE A 398 6.86 -8.16 42.17
N SER A 399 7.33 -7.80 40.99
CA SER A 399 8.17 -8.71 40.22
C SER A 399 9.41 -8.94 41.07
N GLU A 400 9.63 -10.19 41.46
CA GLU A 400 10.96 -10.71 41.75
C GLU A 400 11.79 -10.57 40.46
N ASP A 401 12.18 -9.34 40.12
CA ASP A 401 13.34 -9.13 39.27
C ASP A 401 14.52 -9.30 40.21
N THR A 402 14.94 -10.57 40.33
CA THR A 402 16.24 -10.97 40.85
C THR A 402 17.29 -9.98 40.37
N GLU A 403 17.83 -9.23 41.33
CA GLU A 403 19.26 -8.94 41.33
C GLU A 403 19.95 -10.30 41.15
N GLU A 404 20.28 -10.66 39.91
CA GLU A 404 21.35 -11.61 39.66
C GLU A 404 22.61 -10.91 40.15
N GLU A 405 22.88 -11.03 41.46
CA GLU A 405 24.23 -11.03 41.97
C GLU A 405 24.96 -12.11 41.16
N GLU A 406 25.82 -11.67 40.23
CA GLU A 406 26.82 -12.52 39.61
C GLU A 406 27.71 -13.03 40.75
N GLU A 407 27.34 -14.16 41.35
CA GLU A 407 28.25 -14.96 42.15
C GLU A 407 29.30 -15.53 41.19
N ASP A 408 30.49 -14.93 41.28
CA ASP A 408 31.74 -15.38 40.73
C ASP A 408 31.97 -16.88 41.05
N GLU A 409 31.63 -17.78 40.13
CA GLU A 409 32.25 -19.10 40.08
C GLU A 409 33.49 -19.04 39.18
N ASP A 410 34.61 -18.66 39.80
CA ASP A 410 35.96 -18.94 39.32
C ASP A 410 36.16 -20.46 39.17
N GLN A 411 35.77 -21.02 38.03
CA GLN A 411 36.18 -22.36 37.64
C GLN A 411 37.56 -22.31 36.99
N ASP A 412 38.55 -22.56 37.84
CA ASP A 412 39.93 -22.92 37.57
C ASP A 412 40.06 -23.94 36.41
N TYR A 413 40.21 -23.43 35.19
CA TYR A 413 40.65 -24.23 34.04
C TYR A 413 42.17 -24.14 33.93
N SER A 414 42.83 -24.90 34.80
CA SER A 414 44.27 -25.17 34.71
C SER A 414 44.55 -25.94 33.40
N PHE A 415 45.08 -25.25 32.40
CA PHE A 415 45.73 -25.88 31.25
C PHE A 415 47.13 -26.34 31.66
N PRO A 416 47.50 -27.62 31.49
CA PRO A 416 48.87 -28.05 31.67
C PRO A 416 49.73 -27.57 30.49
N ILE A 417 50.51 -26.51 30.69
CA ILE A 417 51.68 -26.23 29.86
C ILE A 417 52.75 -27.23 30.28
N SER A 418 52.85 -28.33 29.53
CA SER A 418 54.06 -29.15 29.53
C SER A 418 55.17 -28.35 28.85
N SER A 419 56.14 -27.98 29.66
CA SER A 419 57.51 -27.62 29.31
C SER A 419 58.09 -28.52 28.21
N ILE A 420 58.47 -27.90 27.09
CA ILE A 420 59.49 -28.42 26.16
C ILE A 420 60.53 -27.33 26.00
N LEU A 421 61.61 -27.47 26.77
CA LEU A 421 62.97 -27.05 26.43
C LEU A 421 63.91 -27.65 27.48
N GLU A 422 64.58 -28.74 27.08
CA GLU A 422 65.97 -29.12 27.36
C GLU A 422 66.14 -30.64 27.17
N TRP A 423 66.58 -31.04 25.97
CA TRP A 423 67.78 -31.85 25.64
C TRP A 423 67.86 -32.06 24.14
#